data_AF-A0A6H2H0W0-F1
#
_entry.id   AF-A0A6H2H0W0-F1
#
_cell.length_a   1.000
_cell.length_b   1.000
_cell.length_c   1.000
_cell.angle_alpha   90.00
_cell.angle_beta   90.00
_cell.angle_gamma   90.00
#
_symmetry.space_group_name_H-M   'P 1'
#
loop_
_entity.id
_entity.type
_entity.pdbx_description
1 polymer ?
#
loop_
_entity_poly.entity_id
_entity_poly.type
_entity_poly.pdbx_seq_one_letter_code
_entity_poly.pdbx_strand_id
1 'polypeptide(L)'
;MFPEAQAQPSADPDVKYRSQWRAGFYKWKVSLSAGKQRKNCDADIKEHLLAIHRLRPFYGYIRMTTALKKEGLGVNHKKVRRLMRELGIRPSSERSARMQGANRRFPLATP
;
A
#
# COMPACT_ATOMS: atom_id res chain seq x y z
N MET A 1 8.59 -15.22 -77.15
CA MET A 1 7.53 -15.80 -76.30
C MET A 1 8.19 -16.16 -74.96
N PHE A 2 8.22 -15.23 -74.01
CA PHE A 2 8.84 -15.41 -72.70
C PHE A 2 7.72 -15.70 -71.68
N PRO A 3 7.80 -16.78 -70.89
CA PRO A 3 6.72 -17.15 -70.00
C PRO A 3 6.69 -16.28 -68.74
N GLU A 4 5.48 -15.79 -68.47
CA GLU A 4 4.85 -15.49 -67.18
C GLU A 4 5.78 -15.28 -65.98
N ALA A 5 5.92 -14.02 -65.56
CA ALA A 5 6.51 -13.65 -64.30
C ALA A 5 5.69 -14.23 -63.13
N GLN A 6 6.29 -15.15 -62.37
CA GLN A 6 5.75 -15.60 -61.09
C GLN A 6 5.90 -14.48 -60.05
N ALA A 7 4.84 -13.71 -59.84
CA ALA A 7 4.73 -12.82 -58.69
C ALA A 7 4.48 -13.67 -57.42
N GLN A 8 5.50 -13.77 -56.56
CA GLN A 8 5.36 -14.36 -55.23
C GLN A 8 4.50 -13.44 -54.33
N PRO A 9 3.60 -13.99 -53.50
CA PRO A 9 2.77 -13.20 -52.60
C PRO A 9 3.65 -12.43 -51.60
N SER A 10 3.52 -11.10 -51.61
CA SER A 10 4.12 -10.22 -50.60
C SER A 10 3.57 -10.62 -49.22
N ALA A 11 4.35 -11.38 -48.47
CA ALA A 11 4.09 -11.58 -47.06
C ALA A 11 4.29 -10.24 -46.35
N ASP A 12 3.18 -9.55 -46.05
CA ASP A 12 3.17 -8.33 -45.25
C ASP A 12 3.93 -8.59 -43.92
N PRO A 13 5.08 -7.93 -43.69
CA PRO A 13 5.93 -8.21 -42.52
C PRO A 13 5.28 -7.78 -41.19
N ASP A 14 4.12 -7.12 -41.23
CA ASP A 14 3.46 -6.49 -40.08
C ASP A 14 2.69 -7.49 -39.19
N VAL A 15 2.36 -8.69 -39.68
CA VAL A 15 1.60 -9.69 -38.91
C VAL A 15 2.46 -10.41 -37.88
N LYS A 16 3.80 -10.43 -38.05
CA LYS A 16 4.71 -11.17 -37.16
C LYS A 16 4.98 -10.45 -35.83
N TYR A 17 4.85 -9.12 -35.78
CA TYR A 17 5.25 -8.32 -34.61
C TYR A 17 4.16 -8.12 -33.54
N ARG A 18 2.88 -8.45 -33.81
CA ARG A 18 1.78 -8.28 -32.83
C ARG A 18 1.78 -9.33 -31.71
N SER A 19 2.48 -10.44 -31.88
CA SER A 19 2.31 -11.66 -31.08
C SER A 19 3.17 -11.74 -29.82
N GLN A 20 4.16 -10.87 -29.65
CA GLN A 20 5.11 -10.95 -28.52
C GLN A 20 4.56 -10.35 -27.20
N TRP A 21 3.44 -9.59 -27.24
CA TRP A 21 3.01 -8.73 -26.13
C TRP A 21 1.71 -9.16 -25.42
N ARG A 22 1.08 -10.28 -25.80
CA ARG A 22 -0.19 -10.72 -25.19
C ARG A 22 0.00 -11.13 -23.72
N ALA A 23 1.02 -11.92 -23.41
CA ALA A 23 1.25 -12.40 -22.04
C ALA A 23 1.50 -11.25 -21.05
N GLY A 24 2.24 -10.21 -21.45
CA GLY A 24 2.46 -9.01 -20.63
C GLY A 24 1.17 -8.20 -20.43
N PHE A 25 0.39 -8.02 -21.49
CA PHE A 25 -0.86 -7.24 -21.46
C PHE A 25 -1.93 -7.86 -20.56
N TYR A 26 -2.11 -9.19 -20.61
CA TYR A 26 -3.08 -9.85 -19.73
C TYR A 26 -2.59 -9.90 -18.27
N LYS A 27 -1.29 -10.03 -18.02
CA LYS A 27 -0.71 -9.88 -16.66
C LYS A 27 -0.94 -8.48 -16.09
N TRP A 28 -0.82 -7.43 -16.90
CA TRP A 28 -1.14 -6.05 -16.50
C TRP A 28 -2.63 -5.87 -16.18
N LYS A 29 -3.54 -6.42 -17.00
CA LYS A 29 -4.97 -6.36 -16.69
C LYS A 29 -5.33 -7.11 -15.41
N VAL A 30 -4.71 -8.26 -15.15
CA VAL A 30 -4.89 -9.00 -13.90
C VAL A 30 -4.30 -8.24 -12.71
N SER A 31 -3.16 -7.54 -12.87
CA SER A 31 -2.60 -6.74 -11.79
C SER A 31 -3.44 -5.49 -11.48
N LEU A 32 -4.10 -4.91 -12.49
CA LEU A 32 -5.09 -3.84 -12.31
C LEU A 32 -6.33 -4.33 -11.53
N SER A 33 -6.88 -5.49 -11.87
CA SER A 33 -8.05 -6.05 -11.17
C SER A 33 -7.70 -6.45 -9.74
N ALA A 34 -6.54 -7.07 -9.51
CA ALA A 34 -6.00 -7.34 -8.18
C ALA A 34 -5.77 -6.04 -7.38
N GLY A 35 -5.36 -4.96 -8.04
CA GLY A 35 -5.29 -3.62 -7.44
C GLY A 35 -6.64 -3.11 -6.96
N LYS A 36 -7.71 -3.31 -7.74
CA LYS A 36 -9.08 -2.92 -7.35
C LYS A 36 -9.58 -3.73 -6.16
N GLN A 37 -9.33 -5.04 -6.12
CA GLN A 37 -9.68 -5.89 -4.98
C GLN A 37 -8.95 -5.47 -3.69
N ARG A 38 -7.66 -5.12 -3.80
CA ARG A 38 -6.88 -4.60 -2.65
C ARG A 38 -7.46 -3.31 -2.08
N LYS A 39 -8.00 -2.42 -2.92
CA LYS A 39 -8.65 -1.18 -2.48
C LYS A 39 -9.93 -1.44 -1.68
N ASN A 40 -10.69 -2.48 -2.02
CA ASN A 40 -11.88 -2.84 -1.25
C ASN A 40 -11.50 -3.37 0.14
N CYS A 41 -10.52 -4.27 0.23
CA CYS A 41 -10.03 -4.74 1.54
C CYS A 41 -9.46 -3.60 2.39
N ASP A 42 -8.84 -2.59 1.76
CA ASP A 42 -8.39 -1.40 2.47
C ASP A 42 -9.56 -0.58 3.07
N ALA A 43 -10.74 -0.59 2.43
CA ALA A 43 -11.93 0.11 2.95
C ALA A 43 -12.47 -0.53 4.22
N ASP A 44 -12.57 -1.86 4.26
CA ASP A 44 -13.00 -2.60 5.46
C ASP A 44 -12.05 -2.33 6.64
N ILE A 45 -10.74 -2.36 6.37
CA ILE A 45 -9.72 -2.04 7.38
C ILE A 45 -9.84 -0.59 7.87
N LYS A 46 -10.15 0.36 6.98
CA LYS A 46 -10.36 1.77 7.34
C LYS A 46 -11.55 1.94 8.29
N GLU A 47 -12.65 1.23 8.06
CA GLU A 47 -13.83 1.26 8.93
C GLU A 47 -13.51 0.73 10.33
N HIS A 48 -12.81 -0.42 10.42
CA HIS A 48 -12.36 -0.96 11.70
C HIS A 48 -11.40 -0.01 12.43
N LEU A 49 -10.49 0.65 11.71
CA LEU A 49 -9.61 1.66 12.31
C LEU A 49 -10.40 2.83 12.90
N LEU A 50 -11.43 3.32 12.19
CA LEU A 50 -12.30 4.40 12.68
C LEU A 50 -13.08 3.96 13.92
N ALA A 51 -13.63 2.75 13.93
CA ALA A 51 -14.32 2.20 15.09
C ALA A 51 -13.40 2.15 16.33
N ILE A 52 -12.18 1.63 16.17
CA ILE A 52 -11.18 1.58 17.25
C ILE A 52 -10.77 2.99 17.69
N HIS A 53 -10.60 3.92 16.76
CA HIS A 53 -10.22 5.29 17.07
C HIS A 53 -11.31 6.04 17.86
N ARG A 54 -12.59 5.85 17.51
CA ARG A 54 -13.73 6.41 18.25
C ARG A 54 -13.74 5.93 19.70
N LEU A 55 -13.44 4.66 19.93
CA LEU A 55 -13.35 4.10 21.29
C LEU A 55 -12.10 4.60 22.03
N ARG A 56 -10.99 4.76 21.32
CA ARG A 56 -9.65 5.03 21.88
C ARG A 56 -8.90 6.08 21.04
N PRO A 57 -9.17 7.38 21.24
CA PRO A 57 -8.58 8.45 20.43
C PRO A 57 -7.05 8.59 20.62
N PHE A 58 -6.51 8.07 21.73
CA PHE A 58 -5.07 8.11 22.06
C PHE A 58 -4.24 7.00 21.39
N TYR A 59 -4.86 6.10 20.63
CA TYR A 59 -4.15 4.96 20.06
C TYR A 59 -3.32 5.39 18.85
N GLY A 60 -2.02 5.13 18.91
CA GLY A 60 -1.14 5.19 17.75
C GLY A 60 -1.22 3.92 16.90
N TYR A 61 -0.61 3.96 15.72
CA TYR A 61 -0.68 2.87 14.73
C TYR A 61 -0.17 1.51 15.23
N ILE A 62 0.81 1.47 16.15
CA ILE A 62 1.28 0.21 16.75
C ILE A 62 0.18 -0.44 17.58
N ARG A 63 -0.47 0.33 18.46
CA ARG A 63 -1.54 -0.17 19.32
C ARG A 63 -2.79 -0.55 18.51
N MET A 64 -3.09 0.20 17.46
CA MET A 64 -4.14 -0.17 16.50
C MET A 64 -3.81 -1.48 15.81
N THR A 65 -2.57 -1.68 15.34
CA THR A 65 -2.15 -2.95 14.70
C THR A 65 -2.32 -4.14 15.64
N THR A 66 -1.96 -4.00 16.92
CA THR A 66 -2.18 -5.05 17.92
C THR A 66 -3.67 -5.33 18.14
N ALA A 67 -4.52 -4.30 18.16
CA ALA A 67 -5.96 -4.48 18.28
C ALA A 67 -6.53 -5.23 17.05
N LEU A 68 -6.17 -4.82 15.83
CA LEU A 68 -6.58 -5.54 14.62
C LEU A 68 -6.10 -7.00 14.61
N LYS A 69 -4.89 -7.26 15.09
CA LYS A 69 -4.38 -8.63 15.20
C LYS A 69 -5.18 -9.49 16.18
N LYS A 70 -5.70 -8.90 17.27
CA LYS A 70 -6.58 -9.60 18.22
C LYS A 70 -7.94 -9.94 17.61
N GLU A 71 -8.46 -9.09 16.73
CA GLU A 71 -9.68 -9.31 15.95
C GLU A 71 -9.47 -10.28 14.77
N GLY A 72 -8.30 -10.92 14.65
CA GLY A 72 -7.98 -11.85 13.55
C GLY A 72 -7.54 -11.17 12.24
N LEU A 73 -7.53 -9.83 12.18
CA LEU A 73 -7.06 -9.07 11.02
C LEU A 73 -5.54 -8.87 11.11
N GLY A 74 -4.80 -9.81 10.53
CA GLY A 74 -3.33 -9.79 10.43
C GLY A 74 -2.79 -8.73 9.47
N VAL A 75 -3.07 -7.44 9.71
CA VAL A 75 -2.63 -6.33 8.86
C VAL A 75 -1.24 -5.88 9.26
N ASN A 76 -0.35 -5.70 8.27
CA ASN A 76 0.99 -5.16 8.52
C ASN A 76 0.91 -3.71 9.08
N HIS A 77 1.67 -3.40 10.13
CA HIS A 77 1.77 -2.06 10.73
C HIS A 77 2.10 -0.95 9.72
N LYS A 78 2.82 -1.25 8.63
CA LYS A 78 3.08 -0.29 7.53
C LYS A 78 1.78 0.10 6.81
N LYS A 79 0.89 -0.86 6.56
CA LYS A 79 -0.42 -0.61 5.94
C LYS A 79 -1.30 0.20 6.86
N VAL A 80 -1.39 -0.17 8.14
CA VAL A 80 -2.14 0.59 9.16
C VAL A 80 -1.66 2.04 9.22
N ARG A 81 -0.34 2.27 9.23
CA ARG A 81 0.24 3.61 9.19
C ARG A 81 -0.16 4.41 7.95
N ARG A 82 -0.17 3.79 6.76
CA ARG A 82 -0.63 4.43 5.53
C ARG A 82 -2.12 4.80 5.61
N LEU A 83 -2.97 3.85 6.02
CA LEU A 83 -4.42 4.05 6.10
C LEU A 83 -4.79 5.12 7.14
N MET A 84 -4.11 5.17 8.29
CA MET A 84 -4.29 6.26 9.26
C MET A 84 -3.96 7.63 8.68
N ARG A 85 -2.88 7.74 7.88
CA ARG A 85 -2.52 9.01 7.22
C ARG A 85 -3.58 9.43 6.20
N GLU A 86 -4.10 8.49 5.42
CA GLU A 86 -5.18 8.75 4.45
C GLU A 86 -6.48 9.20 5.13
N LEU A 87 -6.80 8.62 6.30
CA LEU A 87 -7.97 9.00 7.09
C LEU A 87 -7.75 10.25 7.96
N GLY A 88 -6.54 10.81 8.00
CA GLY A 88 -6.20 11.94 8.87
C GLY A 88 -6.19 11.59 10.37
N ILE A 89 -6.23 10.30 10.73
CA ILE A 89 -6.26 9.85 12.13
C ILE A 89 -4.88 10.09 12.75
N ARG A 90 -4.84 10.99 13.74
CA ARG A 90 -3.67 11.25 14.58
C ARG A 90 -4.01 10.84 16.01
N PRO A 91 -3.10 10.17 16.73
CA PRO A 91 -3.31 9.93 18.15
C PRO A 91 -3.43 11.28 18.85
N SER A 92 -4.49 11.47 19.65
CA SER A 92 -4.64 12.67 20.46
C SER A 92 -3.44 12.74 21.42
N SER A 93 -2.63 13.78 21.28
CA SER A 93 -1.34 13.95 21.95
C SER A 93 -1.51 14.44 23.39
N GLU A 94 -2.20 13.67 24.24
CA GLU A 94 -2.31 13.96 25.68
C GLU A 94 -1.12 13.46 26.51
N ARG A 95 -0.01 13.11 25.86
CA ARG A 95 1.25 12.78 26.54
C ARG A 95 2.40 13.62 26.01
N SER A 96 2.45 14.87 26.46
CA SER A 96 3.71 15.62 26.64
C SER A 96 3.58 16.83 27.59
N ALA A 97 2.89 16.67 28.72
CA ALA A 97 3.05 17.61 29.85
C ALA A 97 3.91 17.02 31.00
N ARG A 98 4.35 15.77 30.88
CA ARG A 98 5.17 15.09 31.89
C ARG A 98 6.31 14.35 31.22
N MET A 99 7.32 15.11 30.81
CA MET A 99 8.74 14.76 30.62
C MET A 99 9.43 15.78 29.70
N GLN A 100 9.41 17.05 30.09
CA GLN A 100 10.37 18.06 29.60
C GLN A 100 11.33 18.47 30.74
N GLY A 101 11.67 17.53 31.64
CA GLY A 101 12.44 17.84 32.84
C GLY A 101 13.33 16.70 33.36
N ALA A 102 13.68 15.72 32.52
CA ALA A 102 14.55 14.60 32.95
C ALA A 102 15.82 14.45 32.10
N ASN A 103 16.26 15.52 31.45
CA ASN A 103 17.63 15.64 30.95
C ASN A 103 18.29 16.90 31.53
N ARG A 104 18.27 17.04 32.86
CA ARG A 104 19.31 17.79 33.53
C ARG A 104 20.52 16.88 33.59
N ARG A 105 21.37 17.05 32.58
CA ARG A 105 22.75 16.58 32.53
C ARG A 105 23.40 16.89 33.88
N PHE A 106 23.57 15.88 34.74
CA PHE A 106 24.22 16.03 36.03
C PHE A 106 25.64 16.57 35.78
N PRO A 107 26.02 17.77 36.23
CA PRO A 107 27.42 18.14 36.21
C PRO A 107 28.10 17.32 37.31
N LEU A 108 29.09 16.52 36.91
CA LEU A 108 29.98 15.82 37.83
C LEU A 108 30.67 16.89 38.68
N ALA A 109 30.61 16.74 40.00
CA ALA A 109 31.36 17.58 40.92
C ALA A 109 32.86 17.48 40.59
N THR A 110 33.46 18.60 40.22
CA THR A 110 34.92 18.78 40.25
C THR A 110 35.26 19.63 41.48
N PRO A 111 36.28 19.23 42.27
CA PRO A 111 36.62 19.85 43.55
C PRO A 111 37.13 21.29 43.42
#